data_AF-A0A937SYL8-F1
#
_entry.id   AF-A0A937SYL8-F1
#
_cell.length_a   1.000
_cell.length_b   1.000
_cell.length_c   1.000
_cell.angle_alpha   90.00
_cell.angle_beta   90.00
_cell.angle_gamma   90.00
#
_symmetry.space_group_name_H-M   'P 1'
#
loop_
_entity.id
_entity.type
_entity.pdbx_description
1 polymer ?
#
loop_
_entity_poly.entity_id
_entity_poly.type
_entity_poly.pdbx_seq_one_letter_code
_entity_poly.pdbx_strand_id
1 'polypeptide(L)'
;MVKRGPMDHHHFTYGKRIARGIRALVRKPLRLGGWCLGFCLHLVGVVGYPMWTFFRKWSTSRPFAPLAWGVLAVVAVVVVGLLAATGHRVSRSDLVVRYRQSAAEAAARGDAKAVELWLEKAVLLNPNDKAFHYGLALTAEQDGRHDRARQIMRTLAPDDRTGYGPAHLWIASHIAR
;
A
#
# COMPACT_ATOMS: atom_id res chain seq x y z
N MET A 1 -83.28 -40.55 74.47
CA MET A 1 -82.09 -41.44 74.48
C MET A 1 -81.27 -41.19 73.21
N VAL A 2 -79.98 -40.97 73.41
CA VAL A 2 -78.92 -40.53 72.47
C VAL A 2 -78.83 -41.39 71.20
N LYS A 3 -78.71 -40.76 70.02
CA LYS A 3 -78.13 -41.41 68.83
C LYS A 3 -76.88 -40.64 68.38
N ARG A 4 -75.73 -41.31 68.51
CA ARG A 4 -74.39 -40.89 68.11
C ARG A 4 -74.31 -40.73 66.59
N GLY A 5 -73.63 -39.69 66.12
CA GLY A 5 -73.18 -39.60 64.72
C GLY A 5 -72.06 -40.60 64.41
N PRO A 6 -71.82 -40.88 63.11
CA PRO A 6 -70.43 -40.93 62.68
C PRO A 6 -70.17 -40.33 61.29
N MET A 7 -69.05 -39.59 61.26
CA MET A 7 -68.02 -39.49 60.22
C MET A 7 -68.42 -39.37 58.74
N ASP A 8 -68.21 -38.17 58.22
CA ASP A 8 -68.23 -37.85 56.79
C ASP A 8 -66.99 -38.40 56.07
N HIS A 9 -67.23 -39.29 55.10
CA HIS A 9 -66.26 -39.74 54.10
C HIS A 9 -66.17 -38.74 52.93
N HIS A 10 -65.43 -37.64 53.11
CA HIS A 10 -65.18 -36.65 52.04
C HIS A 10 -63.81 -36.80 51.32
N HIS A 11 -63.33 -38.04 51.14
CA HIS A 11 -62.05 -38.29 50.47
C HIS A 11 -62.16 -39.22 49.26
N PHE A 12 -63.03 -38.97 48.27
CA PHE A 12 -62.98 -39.80 47.04
C PHE A 12 -63.46 -39.17 45.72
N THR A 13 -63.38 -37.84 45.55
CA THR A 13 -63.79 -37.19 44.28
C THR A 13 -62.77 -36.21 43.68
N TYR A 14 -61.54 -36.13 44.21
CA TYR A 14 -60.55 -35.18 43.70
C TYR A 14 -59.63 -35.75 42.58
N GLY A 15 -59.40 -37.06 42.52
CA GLY A 15 -58.41 -37.66 41.60
C GLY A 15 -58.83 -37.78 40.12
N LYS A 16 -60.13 -37.89 39.80
CA LYS A 16 -60.59 -38.21 38.43
C LYS A 16 -60.79 -36.99 37.51
N ARG A 17 -60.77 -35.77 38.04
CA ARG A 17 -60.87 -34.53 37.23
C ARG A 17 -59.52 -34.05 36.69
N ILE A 18 -58.43 -34.29 37.44
CA ILE A 18 -57.08 -33.83 37.07
C ILE A 18 -56.53 -34.62 35.87
N ALA A 19 -56.80 -35.94 35.80
CA ALA A 19 -56.29 -36.81 34.73
C ALA A 19 -56.90 -36.55 33.33
N ARG A 20 -58.06 -35.88 33.24
CA ARG A 20 -58.68 -35.48 31.96
C ARG A 20 -58.21 -34.11 31.48
N GLY A 21 -57.93 -33.17 32.39
CA GLY A 21 -57.37 -31.86 32.04
C GLY A 21 -55.97 -31.96 31.42
N ILE A 22 -55.11 -32.82 31.98
CA ILE A 22 -53.71 -32.98 31.54
C ILE A 22 -53.64 -33.56 30.11
N ARG A 23 -54.50 -34.53 29.74
CA ARG A 23 -54.51 -35.10 28.38
C ARG A 23 -55.00 -34.12 27.30
N ALA A 24 -55.88 -33.18 27.65
CA ALA A 24 -56.37 -32.15 26.71
C ALA A 24 -55.37 -31.00 26.52
N LEU A 25 -54.56 -30.70 27.54
CA LEU A 25 -53.58 -29.61 27.51
C LEU A 25 -52.30 -29.97 26.74
N VAL A 26 -51.92 -31.26 26.71
CA VAL A 26 -50.68 -31.71 26.04
C VAL A 26 -50.84 -31.88 24.52
N ARG A 27 -52.05 -32.14 24.00
CA ARG A 27 -52.28 -32.36 22.55
C ARG A 27 -52.52 -31.10 21.71
N LYS A 28 -52.92 -29.97 22.32
CA LYS A 28 -53.20 -28.72 21.59
C LYS A 28 -51.96 -27.87 21.23
N PRO A 29 -50.88 -27.75 22.03
CA PRO A 29 -49.75 -26.90 21.67
C PRO A 29 -48.86 -27.47 20.55
N LEU A 30 -48.90 -28.79 20.30
CA LEU A 30 -48.14 -29.40 19.20
C LEU A 30 -48.67 -29.02 17.80
N ARG A 31 -49.98 -28.72 17.64
CA ARG A 31 -50.54 -28.33 16.33
C ARG A 31 -50.28 -26.85 15.99
N LEU A 32 -50.20 -25.97 17.00
CA LEU A 32 -49.85 -24.55 16.81
C LEU A 32 -48.35 -24.34 16.55
N GLY A 33 -47.47 -25.09 17.23
CA GLY A 33 -46.03 -25.04 16.97
C GLY A 33 -45.66 -25.48 15.54
N GLY A 34 -46.33 -26.52 15.02
CA GLY A 34 -46.16 -26.96 13.64
C GLY A 34 -46.66 -25.95 12.59
N TRP A 35 -47.67 -25.14 12.92
CA TRP A 35 -48.15 -24.06 12.05
C TRP A 35 -47.16 -22.88 12.01
N CYS A 36 -46.57 -22.49 13.14
CA CYS A 36 -45.55 -21.44 13.14
C CYS A 36 -44.27 -21.88 12.43
N LEU A 37 -43.80 -23.11 12.66
CA LEU A 37 -42.65 -23.66 11.93
C LEU A 37 -42.93 -23.81 10.43
N GLY A 38 -44.11 -24.31 10.06
CA GLY A 38 -44.55 -24.42 8.67
C GLY A 38 -44.68 -23.06 7.99
N PHE A 39 -45.20 -22.05 8.69
CA PHE A 39 -45.32 -20.67 8.19
C PHE A 39 -43.95 -20.02 8.01
N CYS A 40 -43.02 -20.18 8.95
CA CYS A 40 -41.64 -19.70 8.81
C CYS A 40 -40.91 -20.38 7.64
N LEU A 41 -41.02 -21.70 7.51
CA LEU A 41 -40.46 -22.45 6.38
C LEU A 41 -41.07 -22.01 5.04
N HIS A 42 -42.37 -21.75 5.02
CA HIS A 42 -43.07 -21.24 3.84
C HIS A 42 -42.65 -19.80 3.51
N LEU A 43 -42.41 -18.94 4.50
CA LEU A 43 -41.91 -17.57 4.30
C LEU A 43 -40.48 -17.55 3.76
N VAL A 44 -39.61 -18.41 4.28
CA VAL A 44 -38.25 -18.62 3.77
C VAL A 44 -38.29 -19.15 2.35
N GLY A 45 -39.20 -20.08 2.03
CA GLY A 45 -39.40 -20.56 0.66
C GLY A 45 -39.91 -19.45 -0.28
N VAL A 46 -40.93 -18.71 0.11
CA VAL A 46 -41.60 -17.70 -0.74
C VAL A 46 -40.75 -16.46 -0.95
N VAL A 47 -39.95 -16.04 0.02
CA VAL A 47 -39.11 -14.82 -0.10
C VAL A 47 -37.67 -15.19 -0.44
N GLY A 48 -37.12 -16.22 0.21
CA GLY A 48 -35.75 -16.64 0.01
C GLY A 48 -35.49 -17.21 -1.38
N TYR A 49 -36.42 -18.01 -1.94
CA TYR A 49 -36.25 -18.59 -3.28
C TYR A 49 -36.25 -17.54 -4.42
N PRO A 50 -37.20 -16.60 -4.51
CA PRO A 50 -37.13 -15.56 -5.55
C PRO A 50 -35.95 -14.62 -5.32
N MET A 51 -35.59 -14.31 -4.08
CA MET A 51 -34.43 -13.48 -3.79
C MET A 51 -33.13 -14.19 -4.23
N TRP A 52 -32.97 -15.47 -3.90
CA TRP A 52 -31.84 -16.29 -4.33
C TRP A 52 -31.74 -16.39 -5.86
N THR A 53 -32.85 -16.68 -6.53
CA THR A 53 -32.87 -16.77 -7.99
C THR A 53 -32.66 -15.42 -8.66
N PHE A 54 -33.14 -14.31 -8.07
CA PHE A 54 -32.84 -12.94 -8.48
C PHE A 54 -31.35 -12.67 -8.36
N PHE A 55 -30.72 -12.90 -7.21
CA PHE A 55 -29.27 -12.69 -7.04
C PHE A 55 -28.44 -13.56 -7.98
N ARG A 56 -28.84 -14.83 -8.17
CA ARG A 56 -28.16 -15.76 -9.09
C ARG A 56 -28.30 -15.30 -10.55
N LYS A 57 -29.50 -14.90 -10.98
CA LYS A 57 -29.73 -14.35 -12.32
C LYS A 57 -29.06 -13.00 -12.51
N TRP A 58 -29.08 -12.12 -11.51
CA TRP A 58 -28.45 -10.81 -11.54
C TRP A 58 -26.93 -10.92 -11.65
N SER A 59 -26.32 -11.83 -10.89
CA SER A 59 -24.88 -12.12 -10.99
C SER A 59 -24.52 -12.70 -12.37
N THR A 60 -25.28 -13.67 -12.87
CA THR A 60 -25.00 -14.30 -14.18
C THR A 60 -25.34 -13.43 -15.40
N SER A 61 -26.29 -12.50 -15.28
CA SER A 61 -26.70 -11.60 -16.39
C SER A 61 -25.84 -10.35 -16.52
N ARG A 62 -25.03 -10.00 -15.51
CA ARG A 62 -24.10 -8.89 -15.62
C ARG A 62 -22.78 -9.36 -16.22
N PRO A 63 -22.35 -8.77 -17.34
CA PRO A 63 -21.04 -9.08 -17.88
C PRO A 63 -19.98 -8.52 -16.92
N PHE A 64 -19.34 -9.40 -16.16
CA PHE A 64 -18.24 -9.01 -15.25
C PHE A 64 -16.98 -8.57 -15.99
N ALA A 65 -16.87 -8.87 -17.30
CA ALA A 65 -15.74 -8.47 -18.12
C ALA A 65 -15.47 -6.96 -18.10
N PRO A 66 -16.42 -6.06 -18.46
CA PRO A 66 -16.20 -4.61 -18.36
C PRO A 66 -15.92 -4.12 -16.93
N LEU A 67 -16.46 -4.80 -15.91
CA LEU A 67 -16.19 -4.47 -14.51
C LEU A 67 -14.74 -4.82 -14.11
N ALA A 68 -14.23 -5.96 -14.58
CA ALA A 68 -12.83 -6.35 -14.40
C ALA A 68 -11.88 -5.38 -15.12
N TRP A 69 -12.22 -4.94 -16.33
CA TRP A 69 -11.48 -3.90 -17.04
C TRP A 69 -11.50 -2.56 -16.29
N GLY A 70 -12.64 -2.19 -15.70
CA GLY A 70 -12.76 -1.00 -14.86
C GLY A 70 -11.87 -1.08 -13.61
N VAL A 71 -11.87 -2.20 -12.91
CA VAL A 71 -10.98 -2.43 -11.75
C VAL A 71 -9.52 -2.36 -12.17
N LEU A 72 -9.15 -2.97 -13.30
CA LEU A 72 -7.78 -2.93 -13.82
C LEU A 72 -7.34 -1.50 -14.14
N ALA A 73 -8.23 -0.69 -14.75
CA ALA A 73 -7.95 0.71 -15.04
C ALA A 73 -7.75 1.52 -13.76
N VAL A 74 -8.59 1.33 -12.73
CA VAL A 74 -8.42 2.01 -11.43
C VAL A 74 -7.11 1.61 -10.77
N VAL A 75 -6.77 0.32 -10.76
CA VAL A 75 -5.49 -0.16 -10.24
C VAL A 75 -4.32 0.49 -10.98
N ALA A 76 -4.38 0.55 -12.31
CA ALA A 76 -3.34 1.20 -13.11
C ALA A 76 -3.18 2.69 -12.75
N VAL A 77 -4.29 3.43 -12.60
CA VAL A 77 -4.26 4.84 -12.20
C VAL A 77 -3.66 5.00 -10.80
N VAL A 78 -4.02 4.15 -9.84
CA VAL A 78 -3.47 4.19 -8.48
C VAL A 78 -1.97 3.89 -8.50
N VAL A 79 -1.52 2.88 -9.24
CA VAL A 79 -0.10 2.54 -9.38
C VAL A 79 0.68 3.71 -9.97
N VAL A 80 0.19 4.31 -11.07
CA VAL A 80 0.83 5.48 -11.69
C VAL A 80 0.87 6.66 -10.74
N GLY A 81 -0.22 6.94 -10.03
CA GLY A 81 -0.29 8.01 -9.03
C GLY A 81 0.70 7.81 -7.88
N LEU A 82 0.84 6.58 -7.38
CA LEU A 82 1.82 6.24 -6.34
C LEU A 82 3.26 6.43 -6.85
N LEU A 83 3.57 5.95 -8.06
CA LEU A 83 4.89 6.12 -8.67
C LEU A 83 5.25 7.58 -8.89
N ALA A 84 4.29 8.40 -9.37
CA ALA A 84 4.47 9.83 -9.53
C ALA A 84 4.70 10.52 -8.17
N ALA A 85 3.94 10.15 -7.14
CA ALA A 85 4.10 10.69 -5.79
C ALA A 85 5.45 10.33 -5.16
N THR A 86 6.01 9.15 -5.44
CA THR A 86 7.35 8.77 -4.99
C THR A 86 8.45 9.43 -5.81
N GLY A 87 8.28 9.55 -7.13
CA GLY A 87 9.26 10.15 -8.04
C GLY A 87 9.41 11.66 -7.81
N HIS A 88 8.31 12.36 -7.52
CA HIS A 88 8.34 13.79 -7.24
C HIS A 88 9.03 14.16 -5.92
N ARG A 89 9.19 13.19 -5.00
CA ARG A 89 9.88 13.40 -3.72
C ARG A 89 11.41 13.38 -3.83
N VAL A 90 11.97 12.88 -4.94
CA VAL A 90 13.42 12.86 -5.12
C VAL A 90 13.86 14.22 -5.65
N SER A 91 14.28 15.10 -4.74
CA SER A 91 14.82 16.41 -5.11
C SER A 91 16.12 16.24 -5.89
N ARG A 92 16.35 17.14 -6.88
CA ARG A 92 17.63 17.21 -7.60
C ARG A 92 18.80 17.39 -6.63
N SER A 93 18.60 18.12 -5.53
CA SER A 93 19.61 18.29 -4.48
C SER A 93 20.05 16.96 -3.86
N ASP A 94 19.11 16.06 -3.61
CA ASP A 94 19.39 14.78 -2.94
C ASP A 94 20.17 13.84 -3.86
N LEU A 95 19.85 13.87 -5.15
CA LEU A 95 20.62 13.13 -6.16
C LEU A 95 22.06 13.63 -6.27
N VAL A 96 22.25 14.95 -6.24
CA VAL A 96 23.59 15.55 -6.27
C VAL A 96 24.42 15.13 -5.05
N VAL A 97 23.81 15.10 -3.85
CA VAL A 97 24.48 14.62 -2.63
C VAL A 97 24.88 13.15 -2.76
N ARG A 98 23.99 12.29 -3.28
CA ARG A 98 24.28 10.87 -3.49
C ARG A 98 25.43 10.66 -4.49
N TYR A 99 25.44 11.39 -5.60
CA TYR A 99 26.54 11.29 -6.57
C TYR A 99 27.87 11.79 -5.99
N ARG A 100 27.87 12.84 -5.16
CA ARG A 100 29.07 13.26 -4.42
C ARG A 100 29.59 12.15 -3.50
N GLN A 101 28.69 11.49 -2.76
CA GLN A 101 29.07 10.38 -1.87
C GLN A 101 29.64 9.20 -2.66
N SER A 102 28.96 8.77 -3.74
CA SER A 102 29.44 7.67 -4.58
C SER A 102 30.78 7.99 -5.26
N ALA A 103 31.01 9.24 -5.67
CA ALA A 103 32.29 9.69 -6.19
C ALA A 103 33.39 9.62 -5.12
N ALA A 104 33.12 10.07 -3.88
CA ALA A 104 34.08 10.00 -2.78
C ALA A 104 34.43 8.55 -2.41
N GLU A 105 33.43 7.66 -2.37
CA GLU A 105 33.64 6.23 -2.14
C GLU A 105 34.46 5.56 -3.26
N ALA A 106 34.19 5.92 -4.52
CA ALA A 106 34.98 5.45 -5.66
C ALA A 106 36.42 5.94 -5.60
N ALA A 107 36.63 7.21 -5.20
CA ALA A 107 37.96 7.79 -5.02
C ALA A 107 38.73 7.08 -3.91
N ALA A 108 38.06 6.73 -2.80
CA ALA A 108 38.67 5.95 -1.72
C ALA A 108 39.11 4.55 -2.16
N ARG A 109 38.48 3.98 -3.19
CA ARG A 109 38.88 2.71 -3.81
C ARG A 109 39.93 2.87 -4.92
N GLY A 110 40.32 4.09 -5.27
CA GLY A 110 41.24 4.38 -6.38
C GLY A 110 40.63 4.15 -7.77
N ASP A 111 39.31 4.05 -7.88
CA ASP A 111 38.64 3.80 -9.16
C ASP A 111 38.33 5.13 -9.89
N ALA A 112 39.32 5.64 -10.60
CA ALA A 112 39.22 6.92 -11.33
C ALA A 112 38.08 6.94 -12.36
N LYS A 113 37.76 5.80 -12.98
CA LYS A 113 36.66 5.69 -13.96
C LYS A 113 35.30 5.84 -13.29
N ALA A 114 35.11 5.20 -12.13
CA ALA A 114 33.89 5.37 -11.37
C ALA A 114 33.74 6.80 -10.83
N VAL A 115 34.84 7.44 -10.39
CA VAL A 115 34.83 8.85 -9.97
C VAL A 115 34.37 9.75 -11.11
N GLU A 116 34.96 9.62 -12.29
CA GLU A 116 34.59 10.40 -13.48
C GLU A 116 33.10 10.21 -13.80
N LEU A 117 32.61 8.97 -13.84
CA LEU A 117 31.22 8.66 -14.11
C LEU A 117 30.26 9.38 -13.14
N TRP A 118 30.51 9.30 -11.83
CA TRP A 118 29.62 9.92 -10.84
C TRP A 118 29.65 11.45 -10.92
N LEU A 119 30.82 12.04 -11.15
CA LEU A 119 30.96 13.48 -11.33
C LEU A 119 30.28 13.97 -12.62
N GLU A 120 30.37 13.22 -13.72
CA GLU A 120 29.63 13.54 -14.96
C GLU A 120 28.12 13.55 -14.72
N LYS A 121 27.58 12.58 -13.96
CA LYS A 121 26.16 12.57 -13.58
C LYS A 121 25.79 13.77 -12.71
N ALA A 122 26.67 14.21 -11.82
CA ALA A 122 26.46 15.40 -11.02
C ALA A 122 26.47 16.68 -11.87
N VAL A 123 27.36 16.78 -12.86
CA VAL A 123 27.38 17.89 -13.84
C VAL A 123 26.08 17.96 -14.64
N LEU A 124 25.52 16.81 -15.06
CA LEU A 124 24.23 16.80 -15.77
C LEU A 124 23.08 17.35 -14.93
N LEU A 125 23.11 17.14 -13.61
CA LEU A 125 22.10 17.67 -12.69
C LEU A 125 22.33 19.15 -12.35
N ASN A 126 23.58 19.59 -12.28
CA ASN A 126 23.94 20.99 -12.03
C ASN A 126 25.11 21.44 -12.93
N PRO A 127 24.82 21.84 -14.19
CA PRO A 127 25.86 22.14 -15.18
C PRO A 127 26.76 23.32 -14.82
N ASN A 128 26.28 24.22 -13.96
CA ASN A 128 26.98 25.46 -13.60
C ASN A 128 27.84 25.34 -12.33
N ASP A 129 27.77 24.21 -11.63
CA ASP A 129 28.57 24.01 -10.42
C ASP A 129 30.03 23.68 -10.79
N LYS A 130 30.86 24.72 -10.66
CA LYS A 130 32.30 24.70 -10.95
C LYS A 130 33.04 23.64 -10.13
N ALA A 131 32.53 23.22 -8.96
CA ALA A 131 33.19 22.22 -8.13
C ALA A 131 33.20 20.83 -8.79
N PHE A 132 32.15 20.46 -9.52
CA PHE A 132 32.11 19.17 -10.23
C PHE A 132 33.05 19.12 -11.42
N HIS A 133 33.09 20.20 -12.20
CA HIS A 133 34.05 20.36 -13.30
C HIS A 133 35.49 20.34 -12.78
N TYR A 134 35.76 20.99 -11.65
CA TYR A 134 37.07 20.93 -11.01
C TYR A 134 37.44 19.51 -10.57
N GLY A 135 36.48 18.79 -9.97
CA GLY A 135 36.65 17.38 -9.64
C GLY A 135 36.99 16.52 -10.86
N LEU A 136 36.28 16.71 -11.97
CA LEU A 136 36.55 16.00 -13.23
C LEU A 136 37.96 16.29 -13.77
N ALA A 137 38.42 17.54 -13.64
CA ALA A 137 39.77 17.92 -14.05
C ALA A 137 40.84 17.22 -13.21
N LEU A 138 40.67 17.18 -11.89
CA LEU A 138 41.58 16.46 -10.98
C LEU A 138 41.57 14.95 -11.24
N THR A 139 40.39 14.36 -11.47
CA THR A 139 40.30 12.93 -11.80
C THR A 139 40.98 12.62 -13.14
N ALA A 140 40.83 13.49 -14.14
CA ALA A 140 41.53 13.33 -15.42
C ALA A 140 43.04 13.45 -15.26
N GLU A 141 43.52 14.35 -14.40
CA GLU A 141 44.95 14.48 -14.09
C GLU A 141 45.51 13.23 -13.41
N GLN A 142 44.79 12.68 -12.41
CA GLN A 142 45.17 11.45 -11.71
C GLN A 142 45.22 10.24 -12.64
N ASP A 143 44.37 10.22 -13.67
CA ASP A 143 44.31 9.20 -14.71
C ASP A 143 45.34 9.44 -15.85
N GLY A 144 46.24 10.42 -15.70
CA GLY A 144 47.30 10.74 -16.66
C GLY A 144 46.83 11.53 -17.90
N ARG A 145 45.55 11.92 -17.96
CA ARG A 145 44.96 12.71 -19.05
C ARG A 145 45.20 14.21 -18.82
N HIS A 146 46.46 14.61 -18.77
CA HIS A 146 46.87 15.98 -18.43
C HIS A 146 46.31 17.05 -19.37
N ASP A 147 46.15 16.76 -20.67
CA ASP A 147 45.63 17.73 -21.63
C ASP A 147 44.14 18.01 -21.40
N ARG A 148 43.35 16.98 -21.08
CA ARG A 148 41.94 17.12 -20.70
C ARG A 148 41.82 17.91 -19.40
N ALA A 149 42.64 17.59 -18.40
CA ALA A 149 42.67 18.33 -17.14
C ALA A 149 42.95 19.83 -17.37
N ARG A 150 44.00 20.15 -18.13
CA ARG A 150 44.35 21.53 -18.48
C ARG A 150 43.24 22.26 -19.23
N GLN A 151 42.60 21.60 -20.20
CA GLN A 151 41.48 22.19 -20.93
C GLN A 151 40.34 22.57 -19.98
N ILE A 152 39.93 21.64 -19.11
CA ILE A 152 38.85 21.90 -18.14
C ILE A 152 39.26 23.03 -17.18
N MET A 153 40.48 23.01 -16.65
CA MET A 153 40.97 24.05 -15.74
C MET A 153 40.95 25.44 -16.38
N ARG A 154 41.36 25.58 -17.65
CA ARG A 154 41.29 26.86 -18.39
C ARG A 154 39.87 27.35 -18.61
N THR A 155 38.90 26.43 -18.78
CA THR A 155 37.48 26.85 -18.85
C THR A 155 36.95 27.36 -17.52
N LEU A 156 37.43 26.80 -16.41
CA LEU A 156 37.06 27.20 -15.05
C LEU A 156 37.76 28.48 -14.59
N ALA A 157 39.00 28.68 -15.03
CA ALA A 157 39.86 29.81 -14.69
C ALA A 157 40.41 30.48 -15.97
N PRO A 158 39.58 31.25 -16.69
CA PRO A 158 40.05 32.04 -17.83
C PRO A 158 40.94 33.19 -17.38
N ASP A 159 41.87 33.62 -18.23
CA ASP A 159 42.84 34.69 -17.88
C ASP A 159 42.21 36.09 -17.88
N ASP A 160 41.08 36.27 -18.56
CA ASP A 160 40.44 37.57 -18.83
C ASP A 160 39.36 37.97 -17.81
N ARG A 161 38.97 37.06 -16.90
CA ARG A 161 37.88 37.29 -15.94
C ARG A 161 38.03 36.44 -14.68
N THR A 162 37.32 36.83 -13.63
CA THR A 162 37.28 36.08 -12.37
C THR A 162 36.72 34.67 -12.58
N GLY A 163 37.58 33.66 -12.42
CA GLY A 163 37.25 32.25 -12.56
C GLY A 163 36.98 31.52 -11.25
N TYR A 164 37.21 30.22 -11.25
CA TYR A 164 37.19 29.37 -10.06
C TYR A 164 38.55 29.45 -9.37
N GLY A 165 38.62 30.04 -8.18
CA GLY A 165 39.87 30.24 -7.44
C GLY A 165 40.78 29.01 -7.35
N PRO A 166 40.25 27.82 -6.98
CA PRO A 166 41.05 26.60 -6.94
C PRO A 166 41.68 26.21 -8.29
N ALA A 167 40.99 26.48 -9.40
CA ALA A 167 41.53 26.21 -10.73
C ALA A 167 42.67 27.19 -11.09
N HIS A 168 42.58 28.47 -10.72
CA HIS A 168 43.71 29.41 -10.89
C HIS A 168 44.94 28.96 -10.10
N LEU A 169 44.74 28.53 -8.85
CA LEU A 169 45.82 28.01 -8.00
C LEU A 169 46.48 26.77 -8.62
N TRP A 170 45.66 25.85 -9.13
CA TRP A 170 46.14 24.65 -9.81
C TRP A 170 46.93 25.00 -11.09
N ILE A 171 46.48 25.97 -11.89
CA ILE A 171 47.22 26.40 -13.08
C ILE A 171 48.56 27.01 -12.69
N ALA A 172 48.59 27.88 -11.68
CA ALA A 172 49.80 28.53 -11.21
C ALA A 172 50.86 27.52 -10.72
N SER A 173 50.43 26.48 -9.99
CA SER A 173 51.36 25.44 -9.50
C SER A 173 51.96 24.59 -10.62
N HIS A 174 51.27 24.47 -11.76
CA HIS A 174 51.73 23.70 -12.92
C HIS A 174 52.66 24.46 -13.87
N ILE A 175 52.62 25.80 -13.85
CA ILE A 175 53.52 26.64 -14.66
C ILE A 175 54.85 26.88 -13.93
N ALA A 176 54.84 26.85 -12.60
CA ALA A 176 56.01 27.09 -11.77
C ALA A 176 56.96 25.88 -11.63
N ARG A 177 56.62 24.73 -12.21
CA ARG A 177 57.36 23.47 -12.12
C ARG A 177 58.01 23.13 -13.46
#